data_AF-A0A6C1RGV8-F1
#
_entry.id   AF-A0A6C1RGV8-F1
#
_cell.length_a   1.000
_cell.length_b   1.000
_cell.length_c   1.000
_cell.angle_alpha   90.00
_cell.angle_beta   90.00
_cell.angle_gamma   90.00
#
_symmetry.space_group_name_H-M   'P 1'
#
loop_
_entity.id
_entity.type
_entity.pdbx_description
1 polymer ?
#
loop_
_entity_poly.entity_id
_entity_poly.type
_entity_poly.pdbx_seq_one_letter_code
_entity_poly.pdbx_strand_id
1 'polypeptide(L)'
;MGTGKAQMSIVLDASGAVEIALGNTHDQQFLELPKAADLILSPDIFVSEVTSVFWKSRQLGRLADEACLHGIGFCVRLIDDYVDSGVLWRDAYFEGLKISG
;
A
#
# COMPACT_ATOMS: atom_id res chain seq x y z
N MET A 1 16.58 17.08 -27.50
CA MET A 1 16.06 17.57 -26.21
C MET A 1 14.98 16.60 -25.75
N GLY A 2 15.34 15.61 -24.93
CA GLY A 2 14.36 14.72 -24.32
C GLY A 2 13.80 15.41 -23.09
N THR A 3 12.49 15.64 -23.04
CA THR A 3 11.81 15.99 -21.80
C THR A 3 11.92 14.78 -20.88
N GLY A 4 12.82 14.82 -19.90
CA GLY A 4 12.86 13.81 -18.85
C GLY A 4 11.53 13.86 -18.12
N LYS A 5 10.68 12.84 -18.30
CA LYS A 5 9.46 12.68 -17.51
C LYS A 5 9.91 12.63 -16.05
N ALA A 6 9.35 13.49 -15.20
CA ALA A 6 9.60 13.39 -13.77
C ALA A 6 9.16 12.00 -13.32
N GLN A 7 10.08 11.22 -12.75
CA GLN A 7 9.78 9.90 -12.22
C GLN A 7 8.98 10.09 -10.92
N MET A 8 7.77 9.55 -10.89
CA MET A 8 6.92 9.61 -9.70
C MET A 8 7.05 8.31 -8.92
N SER A 9 7.78 8.35 -7.81
CA SER A 9 7.78 7.29 -6.81
C SER A 9 6.77 7.61 -5.71
N ILE A 10 5.95 6.64 -5.32
CA ILE A 10 5.09 6.75 -4.14
C ILE A 10 5.53 5.77 -3.07
N VAL A 11 5.30 6.13 -1.81
CA VAL A 11 5.39 5.20 -0.70
C VAL A 11 3.98 4.76 -0.35
N LEU A 12 3.71 3.46 -0.46
CA LEU A 12 2.44 2.86 -0.08
C LEU A 12 2.63 2.09 1.22
N ASP A 13 2.00 2.56 2.29
CA ASP A 13 2.00 1.87 3.58
C ASP A 13 0.98 0.72 3.62
N ALA A 14 1.05 -0.10 4.67
CA ALA A 14 0.18 -1.26 4.84
C ALA A 14 -1.31 -0.88 4.91
N SER A 15 -1.66 0.23 5.57
CA SER A 15 -3.04 0.69 5.67
C SER A 15 -3.63 1.09 4.33
N GLY A 16 -2.90 1.88 3.53
CA GLY A 16 -3.34 2.30 2.20
C GLY A 16 -3.50 1.12 1.26
N ALA A 17 -2.56 0.16 1.28
CA ALA A 17 -2.70 -1.06 0.49
C ALA A 17 -3.92 -1.91 0.90
N VAL A 18 -4.21 -2.01 2.20
CA VAL A 18 -5.39 -2.73 2.71
C VAL A 18 -6.68 -2.04 2.28
N GLU A 19 -6.77 -0.72 2.35
CA GLU A 19 -7.95 0.03 1.90
C GLU A 19 -8.23 -0.22 0.40
N ILE A 20 -7.19 -0.20 -0.42
CA ILE A 20 -7.28 -0.54 -1.85
C ILE A 20 -7.75 -2.00 -2.02
N ALA A 21 -7.16 -2.95 -1.29
CA ALA A 21 -7.49 -4.37 -1.40
C ALA A 21 -8.94 -4.68 -0.97
N LEU A 22 -9.46 -3.95 0.01
CA LEU A 22 -10.83 -4.11 0.51
C LEU A 22 -11.86 -3.33 -0.32
N GLY A 23 -11.42 -2.47 -1.25
CA GLY A 23 -12.31 -1.60 -2.01
C GLY A 23 -13.00 -0.54 -1.15
N ASN A 24 -12.44 -0.24 0.03
CA ASN A 24 -12.96 0.74 0.98
C ASN A 24 -12.45 2.16 0.70
N THR A 25 -11.79 2.37 -0.44
CA THR A 25 -11.24 3.67 -0.84
C THR A 25 -12.38 4.64 -1.12
N HIS A 26 -12.72 5.46 -0.12
CA HIS A 26 -13.64 6.59 -0.27
C HIS A 26 -13.04 7.70 -1.15
N ASP A 27 -11.72 7.72 -1.27
CA ASP A 27 -10.98 8.67 -2.10
C ASP A 27 -10.44 7.99 -3.37
N GLN A 28 -10.80 8.57 -4.52
CA GLN A 28 -10.37 8.13 -5.84
C GLN A 28 -8.84 8.18 -6.00
N GLN A 29 -8.15 9.01 -5.21
CA GLN A 29 -6.70 9.10 -5.20
C GLN A 29 -6.00 7.79 -4.81
N PHE A 30 -6.58 6.98 -3.91
CA PHE A 30 -6.01 5.67 -3.54
C PHE A 30 -5.97 4.69 -4.71
N LEU A 31 -6.86 4.85 -5.68
CA LEU A 31 -6.92 3.99 -6.87
C LEU A 31 -6.06 4.53 -8.01
N GLU A 32 -5.94 5.85 -8.14
CA GLU A 32 -5.30 6.48 -9.30
C GLU A 32 -3.80 6.75 -9.07
N LEU A 33 -3.37 7.08 -7.85
CA LEU A 33 -1.95 7.34 -7.56
C LEU A 33 -1.06 6.11 -7.79
N PRO A 34 -1.42 4.90 -7.31
CA PRO A 34 -0.63 3.70 -7.59
C PRO A 34 -0.58 3.36 -9.08
N LYS A 35 -1.66 3.61 -9.83
CA LYS A 35 -1.67 3.36 -11.29
C LYS A 35 -0.80 4.34 -12.08
N ALA A 36 -0.65 5.56 -11.57
CA ALA A 36 0.12 6.62 -12.22
C ALA A 36 1.60 6.64 -11.82
N ALA A 37 1.95 5.96 -10.72
CA ALA A 37 3.32 5.88 -10.22
C ALA A 37 4.21 5.06 -11.17
N ASP A 38 5.45 5.52 -11.36
CA ASP A 38 6.47 4.75 -12.07
C ASP A 38 7.16 3.73 -11.13
N LEU A 39 7.02 3.92 -9.81
CA LEU A 39 7.58 3.06 -8.78
C LEU A 39 6.75 3.14 -7.48
N ILE A 40 6.37 1.99 -6.93
CA ILE A 40 5.66 1.86 -5.66
C ILE A 40 6.59 1.21 -4.64
N LEU A 41 6.99 1.98 -3.64
CA LEU A 41 7.85 1.54 -2.55
C LEU A 41 7.05 1.26 -1.29
N SER A 42 7.54 0.34 -0.46
CA SER A 42 6.97 0.10 0.86
C SER A 42 8.05 -0.21 1.90
N PRO A 43 7.80 0.02 3.20
CA PRO A 43 8.72 -0.41 4.24
C PRO A 43 8.89 -1.94 4.24
N ASP A 44 10.07 -2.44 4.61
CA ASP A 44 10.39 -3.87 4.70
C ASP A 44 9.51 -4.67 5.69
N ILE A 45 8.81 -3.99 6.60
CA ILE A 45 7.81 -4.59 7.51
C ILE A 45 6.43 -4.79 6.85
N PHE A 46 6.18 -4.24 5.67
CA PHE A 46 4.86 -4.19 5.02
C PHE A 46 4.14 -5.53 4.97
N VAL A 47 4.83 -6.58 4.51
CA VAL A 47 4.22 -7.92 4.34
C VAL A 47 3.69 -8.45 5.67
N SER A 48 4.42 -8.20 6.77
CA SER A 48 4.02 -8.62 8.11
C SER A 48 2.82 -7.82 8.62
N GLU A 49 2.75 -6.53 8.31
CA GLU A 49 1.65 -5.65 8.70
C GLU A 49 0.36 -6.01 7.96
N VAL A 50 0.39 -6.14 6.63
CA VAL A 50 -0.81 -6.53 5.85
C VAL A 50 -1.30 -7.91 6.27
N THR A 51 -0.38 -8.86 6.49
CA THR A 51 -0.73 -10.20 6.97
C THR A 51 -1.40 -10.14 8.34
N SER A 52 -0.88 -9.33 9.25
CA SER A 52 -1.45 -9.12 10.59
C SER A 52 -2.87 -8.56 10.53
N VAL A 53 -3.13 -7.61 9.63
CA VAL A 53 -4.47 -7.02 9.43
C VAL A 53 -5.46 -8.08 8.93
N PHE A 54 -5.12 -8.82 7.88
CA PHE A 54 -5.99 -9.86 7.32
C PHE A 54 -6.19 -11.04 8.27
N TRP A 55 -5.14 -11.46 9.01
CA TRP A 55 -5.25 -12.47 10.05
C TRP A 55 -6.22 -12.05 11.16
N LYS A 56 -6.12 -10.81 11.66
CA LYS A 56 -7.06 -10.28 12.66
C LYS A 56 -8.49 -10.21 12.12
N SER A 57 -8.67 -9.77 10.87
CA SER A 57 -10.00 -9.77 10.22
C SER A 57 -10.61 -11.16 10.13
N ARG A 58 -9.79 -12.19 9.86
CA ARG A 58 -10.22 -13.58 9.86
C ARG A 58 -10.60 -14.09 11.25
N GLN A 59 -9.77 -13.79 12.26
CA GLN A 59 -10.03 -14.15 13.66
C GLN A 59 -11.33 -13.55 14.18
N LEU A 60 -11.63 -12.32 13.76
CA LEU A 60 -12.87 -11.62 14.09
C LEU A 60 -14.08 -12.06 13.25
N GLY A 61 -13.92 -13.05 12.35
CA GLY A 61 -14.99 -13.54 11.49
C GLY A 61 -15.46 -12.54 10.42
N ARG A 62 -14.67 -11.49 10.14
CA ARG A 62 -15.01 -10.45 9.15
C ARG A 62 -14.75 -10.89 7.73
N LEU A 63 -13.74 -11.74 7.53
CA LEU A 63 -13.32 -12.26 6.23
C LEU A 63 -13.08 -13.78 6.31
N ALA A 64 -13.32 -14.47 5.20
CA ALA A 64 -12.95 -15.87 5.03
C ALA A 64 -11.46 -16.02 4.70
N ASP A 65 -10.88 -17.21 4.93
CA ASP A 65 -9.45 -17.47 4.67
C ASP A 65 -9.05 -17.17 3.22
N GLU A 66 -9.90 -17.57 2.26
CA GLU A 66 -9.66 -17.30 0.84
C GLU A 66 -9.61 -15.79 0.53
N ALA A 67 -10.53 -15.01 1.10
CA ALA A 67 -10.54 -13.56 0.94
C ALA A 67 -9.29 -12.91 1.55
N CYS A 68 -8.84 -13.41 2.71
CA CYS A 68 -7.60 -12.96 3.34
C CYS A 68 -6.37 -13.27 2.48
N LEU A 69 -6.23 -14.49 1.98
CA LEU A 69 -5.11 -14.89 1.13
C LEU A 69 -5.09 -14.09 -0.18
N HIS A 70 -6.25 -13.88 -0.79
CA HIS A 70 -6.38 -13.06 -1.99
C HIS A 70 -5.98 -11.60 -1.73
N GLY A 71 -6.48 -11.02 -0.63
CA GLY A 71 -6.15 -9.64 -0.21
C GLY A 71 -4.66 -9.45 0.09
N ILE A 72 -4.06 -10.35 0.87
CA ILE A 72 -2.60 -10.32 1.14
C ILE A 72 -1.82 -10.41 -0.17
N GLY A 73 -2.16 -11.37 -1.03
CA GLY A 73 -1.49 -11.56 -2.31
C GLY A 73 -1.63 -10.35 -3.24
N PHE A 74 -2.78 -9.69 -3.21
CA PHE A 74 -3.00 -8.43 -3.94
C PHE A 74 -2.08 -7.33 -3.41
N CYS A 75 -2.05 -7.09 -2.10
CA CYS A 75 -1.18 -6.08 -1.49
C CYS A 75 0.30 -6.30 -1.83
N VAL A 76 0.79 -7.54 -1.75
CA VAL A 76 2.20 -7.86 -2.06
C VAL A 76 2.54 -7.56 -3.51
N ARG A 77 1.61 -7.83 -4.45
CA ARG A 77 1.82 -7.56 -5.88
C ARG A 77 1.76 -6.08 -6.25
N LEU A 78 1.26 -5.21 -5.37
CA LEU A 78 1.24 -3.77 -5.61
C LEU A 78 2.62 -3.11 -5.43
N ILE A 79 3.54 -3.76 -4.70
CA ILE A 79 4.81 -3.14 -4.31
C ILE A 79 5.91 -3.59 -5.28
N ASP A 80 6.66 -2.63 -5.81
CA ASP A 80 7.80 -2.90 -6.69
C ASP A 80 9.07 -3.22 -5.89
N ASP A 81 9.31 -2.51 -4.79
CA ASP A 81 10.47 -2.73 -3.93
C ASP A 81 10.21 -2.41 -2.45
N TYR A 82 10.94 -3.11 -1.59
CA TYR A 82 10.88 -2.95 -0.14
C TYR A 82 12.14 -2.23 0.36
N VAL A 83 11.94 -1.14 1.10
CA VAL A 83 13.03 -0.29 1.60
C VAL A 83 13.10 -0.39 3.12
N ASP A 84 14.31 -0.28 3.67
CA ASP A 84 14.55 -0.24 5.10
C ASP A 84 13.62 0.78 5.79
N SER A 85 12.82 0.30 6.74
CA SER A 85 11.86 1.13 7.47
C SER A 85 12.51 2.28 8.24
N GLY A 86 13.76 2.11 8.70
CA GLY A 86 14.52 3.12 9.42
C GLY A 86 14.88 4.35 8.56
N VAL A 87 14.90 4.19 7.24
CA VAL A 87 15.14 5.28 6.29
C VAL A 87 13.82 5.83 5.73
N LEU A 88 12.82 4.97 5.49
CA LEU A 88 11.59 5.33 4.76
C LEU A 88 10.51 6.02 5.61
N TRP A 89 10.61 5.98 6.94
CA TRP A 89 9.52 6.44 7.83
C TRP A 89 9.04 7.88 7.59
N ARG A 90 9.93 8.79 7.17
CA ARG A 90 9.57 10.20 6.88
C ARG A 90 8.66 10.30 5.67
N ASP A 91 9.04 9.62 4.60
CA ASP A 91 8.29 9.65 3.34
C ASP A 91 6.95 8.95 3.54
N ALA A 92 6.92 7.81 4.23
CA ALA A 92 5.68 7.13 4.61
C ALA A 92 4.72 8.06 5.38
N TYR A 93 5.22 8.82 6.36
CA TYR A 93 4.40 9.78 7.11
C TYR A 93 3.83 10.90 6.22
N PHE A 94 4.66 11.51 5.37
CA PHE A 94 4.22 12.62 4.52
C PHE A 94 3.29 12.17 3.39
N GLU A 95 3.43 10.95 2.86
CA GLU A 95 2.46 10.39 1.92
C GLU A 95 1.08 10.22 2.57
N GLY A 96 1.02 9.70 3.81
CA GLY A 96 -0.25 9.58 4.55
C GLY A 96 -0.97 10.91 4.76
N LEU A 97 -0.23 12.02 4.92
CA LEU A 97 -0.82 13.36 5.03
C LEU A 97 -1.45 13.86 3.73
N LYS A 98 -0.96 13.45 2.56
CA LYS A 98 -1.51 13.92 1.27
C LYS A 98 -2.92 13.40 0.99
N ILE A 99 -3.26 12.25 1.56
CA ILE A 99 -4.53 11.54 1.32
C ILE A 99 -5.55 11.79 2.44
N SER A 100 -5.16 12.52 3.50
CA SER A 100 -6.02 12.82 4.65
C SER A 100 -6.75 14.18 4.54
N GLY A 101 -6.78 14.81 3.36
CA GLY A 101 -7.25 16.17 3.13
C GLY A 101 -8.38 16.29 2.11
#